data_AF-A0A2S4PNX3-F1
#
_entry.id   AF-A0A2S4PNX3-F1
#
_cell.length_a   1.000
_cell.length_b   1.000
_cell.length_c   1.000
_cell.angle_alpha   90.00
_cell.angle_beta   90.00
_cell.angle_gamma   90.00
#
_symmetry.space_group_name_H-M   'P 1'
#
loop_
_entity.id
_entity.type
_entity.pdbx_description
1 polymer ?
#
loop_
_entity_poly.entity_id
_entity_poly.type
_entity_poly.pdbx_seq_one_letter_code
_entity_poly.pdbx_strand_id
1 'polypeptide(L)'
;MSICDILWLGLLVQSAAAISIDLSSKGNRTGGIPGILPPPYYWWVGGGLMMTMVDYWHYTGDTTYNNVIAQALSFQVGPNNDYMPPNQTKNEGNDDQGFWGMAAMLAAETNFQNPPEDEPQWLALAQAVFNTMTARWDKAHCGGGLRWQIFPFNKGYNYKNSIANGCLFNLGARLARYTGNNTYAEWAEKVWDWEVRIGYIDEYYNIYDGAPIEENCTVIDKLQWSYNAGIFLHGAAHLYNYTNGTEKWKSRVQGILDATHIFYVNDVLEEQACEQIERCNVDQLTFKAYFSSWLASTSLIAPFTSQKILPLLGSSAKAAAKVCDGGKSQTICSNKWSTDVPSNGTINVGFEMSALSTIQTSLLQVQGVTFEGPLTNETGGTSQGDPSAGIEQPVPTVIPYTPANSGDKDPDQTQQELRELRQRLDDAPQPVVISSSMPKASIMKDP
;
A
#
# COMPACT_ATOMS: atom_id res chain seq x y z
N MET A 1 -11.94 31.15 -8.02
CA MET A 1 -12.56 29.84 -8.31
C MET A 1 -13.96 29.90 -7.77
N SER A 2 -14.97 29.85 -8.63
CA SER A 2 -16.38 30.08 -8.24
C SER A 2 -17.02 28.76 -7.83
N ILE A 3 -18.02 28.84 -6.96
CA ILE A 3 -18.85 27.74 -6.44
C ILE A 3 -19.46 26.83 -7.55
N CYS A 4 -19.45 27.27 -8.81
CA CYS A 4 -19.85 26.47 -9.98
C CYS A 4 -18.87 25.36 -10.40
N ASP A 5 -17.63 25.33 -9.91
CA ASP A 5 -16.67 24.25 -10.27
C ASP A 5 -16.92 22.94 -9.47
N ILE A 6 -17.88 22.95 -8.53
CA ILE A 6 -18.18 21.84 -7.60
C ILE A 6 -19.06 20.74 -8.25
N LEU A 7 -19.68 21.02 -9.41
CA LEU A 7 -20.43 20.00 -10.17
C LEU A 7 -19.52 18.89 -10.74
N TRP A 8 -18.20 19.09 -10.80
CA TRP A 8 -17.22 18.09 -11.24
C TRP A 8 -16.98 16.95 -10.24
N LEU A 9 -17.17 17.19 -8.94
CA LEU A 9 -16.95 16.19 -7.89
C LEU A 9 -17.92 15.01 -8.00
N GLY A 10 -19.17 15.26 -8.41
CA GLY A 10 -20.18 14.22 -8.57
C GLY A 10 -19.95 13.25 -9.74
N LEU A 11 -19.30 13.71 -10.83
CA LEU A 11 -18.94 12.84 -11.97
C LEU A 11 -17.72 11.96 -11.68
N LEU A 12 -16.78 12.44 -10.86
CA LEU A 12 -15.56 11.69 -10.51
C LEU A 12 -15.82 10.66 -9.40
N VAL A 13 -16.78 10.92 -8.51
CA VAL A 13 -17.38 9.93 -7.61
C VAL A 13 -18.00 8.78 -8.41
N GLN A 14 -18.61 9.05 -9.57
CA GLN A 14 -19.05 8.01 -10.49
C GLN A 14 -17.88 7.27 -11.17
N SER A 15 -16.72 7.90 -11.38
CA SER A 15 -15.49 7.23 -11.84
C SER A 15 -14.91 6.30 -10.78
N ALA A 16 -14.78 6.76 -9.53
CA ALA A 16 -14.39 5.95 -8.35
C ALA A 16 -15.32 4.74 -8.18
N ALA A 17 -16.61 5.01 -8.31
CA ALA A 17 -17.65 4.00 -8.32
C ALA A 17 -17.57 3.09 -9.54
N ALA A 18 -17.25 3.58 -10.74
CA ALA A 18 -17.08 2.79 -11.95
C ALA A 18 -15.85 1.89 -11.88
N ILE A 19 -14.75 2.31 -11.26
CA ILE A 19 -13.59 1.48 -10.94
C ILE A 19 -13.99 0.38 -9.97
N SER A 20 -14.80 0.71 -8.96
CA SER A 20 -15.36 -0.24 -8.00
C SER A 20 -16.40 -1.19 -8.63
N ILE A 21 -17.18 -0.72 -9.61
CA ILE A 21 -18.20 -1.48 -10.36
C ILE A 21 -17.55 -2.38 -11.42
N ASP A 22 -16.46 -1.95 -12.04
CA ASP A 22 -15.72 -2.76 -13.02
C ASP A 22 -14.75 -3.74 -12.34
N LEU A 23 -14.18 -3.39 -11.18
CA LEU A 23 -13.47 -4.35 -10.30
C LEU A 23 -14.43 -5.31 -9.59
N SER A 24 -15.61 -4.86 -9.14
CA SER A 24 -16.64 -5.76 -8.57
C SER A 24 -17.26 -6.67 -9.64
N SER A 25 -17.17 -6.31 -10.92
CA SER A 25 -17.52 -7.23 -12.01
C SER A 25 -16.60 -8.46 -12.08
N LYS A 26 -15.49 -8.49 -11.33
CA LYS A 26 -14.59 -9.66 -11.20
C LYS A 26 -14.28 -10.09 -9.75
N GLY A 27 -14.39 -9.21 -8.75
CA GLY A 27 -14.04 -9.50 -7.35
C GLY A 27 -15.21 -9.91 -6.43
N ASN A 28 -16.46 -9.61 -6.80
CA ASN A 28 -17.66 -9.98 -6.03
C ASN A 28 -18.60 -10.93 -6.80
N ARG A 29 -18.08 -11.60 -7.83
CA ARG A 29 -18.72 -12.79 -8.37
C ARG A 29 -18.38 -13.95 -7.46
N THR A 30 -19.31 -14.87 -7.30
CA THR A 30 -19.05 -16.24 -6.82
C THR A 30 -17.77 -16.77 -7.50
N GLY A 31 -16.64 -16.81 -6.79
CA GLY A 31 -15.34 -17.30 -7.30
C GLY A 31 -14.11 -16.37 -7.21
N GLY A 32 -14.23 -15.09 -6.84
CA GLY A 32 -13.09 -14.18 -6.59
C GLY A 32 -12.48 -14.29 -5.18
N ILE A 33 -11.25 -13.80 -4.97
CA ILE A 33 -10.60 -13.71 -3.64
C ILE A 33 -10.65 -12.24 -3.17
N PRO A 34 -11.36 -11.91 -2.07
CA PRO A 34 -11.45 -10.54 -1.56
C PRO A 34 -10.08 -9.91 -1.28
N GLY A 35 -9.89 -8.64 -1.65
CA GLY A 35 -8.65 -7.90 -1.42
C GLY A 35 -7.51 -8.16 -2.41
N ILE A 36 -7.69 -9.04 -3.40
CA ILE A 36 -6.68 -9.32 -4.42
C ILE A 36 -7.13 -8.77 -5.78
N LEU A 37 -6.23 -8.03 -6.42
CA LEU A 37 -6.36 -7.64 -7.82
C LEU A 37 -5.84 -8.76 -8.74
N PRO A 38 -6.47 -8.99 -9.91
CA PRO A 38 -6.01 -10.02 -10.84
C PRO A 38 -4.61 -9.69 -11.39
N PRO A 39 -3.87 -10.66 -11.95
CA PRO A 39 -2.63 -10.37 -12.65
C PRO A 39 -2.81 -9.23 -13.68
N PRO A 40 -1.81 -8.36 -13.86
CA PRO A 40 -0.41 -8.47 -13.38
C PRO A 40 -0.13 -7.85 -12.00
N TYR A 41 -1.15 -7.44 -11.23
CA TYR A 41 -0.92 -6.70 -9.99
C TYR A 41 -0.41 -7.61 -8.87
N TYR A 42 0.60 -7.14 -8.14
CA TYR A 42 1.07 -7.80 -6.92
C TYR A 42 0.09 -7.60 -5.76
N TRP A 43 0.20 -8.46 -4.75
CA TRP A 43 -0.73 -8.50 -3.62
C TRP A 43 -0.80 -7.17 -2.86
N TRP A 44 0.33 -6.48 -2.70
CA TRP A 44 0.38 -5.19 -2.00
C TRP A 44 -0.42 -4.08 -2.68
N VAL A 45 -0.61 -4.12 -4.01
CA VAL A 45 -1.45 -3.16 -4.73
C VAL A 45 -2.91 -3.27 -4.28
N GLY A 46 -3.34 -4.47 -3.87
CA GLY A 46 -4.63 -4.68 -3.22
C GLY A 46 -4.74 -3.94 -1.88
N GLY A 47 -3.69 -4.01 -1.05
CA GLY A 47 -3.61 -3.26 0.20
C GLY A 47 -3.60 -1.74 -0.02
N GLY A 48 -2.83 -1.28 -1.00
CA GLY A 48 -2.82 0.12 -1.44
C GLY A 48 -4.18 0.60 -1.95
N LEU A 49 -4.92 -0.24 -2.70
CA LEU A 49 -6.28 0.06 -3.13
C LEU A 49 -7.23 0.18 -1.94
N MET A 50 -7.16 -0.74 -0.97
CA MET A 50 -8.00 -0.65 0.24
C MET A 50 -7.71 0.62 1.02
N MET A 51 -6.44 1.01 1.16
CA MET A 51 -6.04 2.28 1.77
C MET A 51 -6.67 3.48 1.04
N THR A 52 -6.56 3.55 -0.28
CA THR A 52 -7.18 4.62 -1.10
C THR A 52 -8.71 4.67 -0.93
N MET A 53 -9.35 3.52 -0.80
CA MET A 53 -10.82 3.41 -0.67
C MET A 53 -11.33 3.74 0.74
N VAL A 54 -10.52 3.52 1.78
CA VAL A 54 -10.82 4.04 3.13
C VAL A 54 -10.77 5.58 3.11
N ASP A 55 -9.74 6.16 2.49
CA ASP A 55 -9.67 7.62 2.28
C ASP A 55 -10.88 8.14 1.47
N TYR A 56 -11.29 7.41 0.43
CA TYR A 56 -12.47 7.78 -0.35
C TYR A 56 -13.71 7.94 0.53
N TRP A 57 -14.03 6.94 1.35
CA TRP A 57 -15.13 7.02 2.30
C TRP A 57 -14.93 8.20 3.27
N HIS A 58 -13.73 8.36 3.81
CA HIS A 58 -13.43 9.41 4.78
C HIS A 58 -13.64 10.82 4.20
N TYR A 59 -13.17 11.08 2.99
CA TYR A 59 -13.29 12.41 2.37
C TYR A 59 -14.67 12.70 1.79
N THR A 60 -15.41 11.68 1.33
CA THR A 60 -16.68 11.86 0.62
C THR A 60 -17.92 11.57 1.47
N GLY A 61 -17.78 10.77 2.52
CA GLY A 61 -18.89 10.22 3.30
C GLY A 61 -19.67 9.11 2.58
N ASP A 62 -19.27 8.69 1.38
CA ASP A 62 -19.95 7.63 0.63
C ASP A 62 -19.64 6.24 1.21
N THR A 63 -20.66 5.58 1.75
CA THR A 63 -20.56 4.27 2.39
C THR A 63 -20.76 3.09 1.45
N THR A 64 -20.98 3.33 0.15
CA THR A 64 -21.35 2.30 -0.84
C THR A 64 -20.39 1.10 -0.86
N TYR A 65 -19.09 1.35 -0.64
CA TYR A 65 -18.04 0.33 -0.75
C TYR A 65 -17.54 -0.23 0.59
N ASN A 66 -18.00 0.31 1.72
CA ASN A 66 -17.44 0.00 3.03
C ASN A 66 -17.45 -1.50 3.35
N ASN A 67 -18.54 -2.21 3.03
CA ASN A 67 -18.62 -3.65 3.28
C ASN A 67 -17.61 -4.45 2.43
N VAL A 68 -17.38 -4.03 1.19
CA VAL A 68 -16.40 -4.69 0.30
C VAL A 68 -14.97 -4.43 0.81
N ILE A 69 -14.69 -3.19 1.22
CA ILE A 69 -13.38 -2.80 1.76
C ILE A 69 -13.10 -3.54 3.07
N ALA A 70 -14.06 -3.58 4.01
CA ALA A 70 -13.92 -4.29 5.28
C ALA A 70 -13.71 -5.80 5.08
N GLN A 71 -14.46 -6.41 4.15
CA GLN A 71 -14.29 -7.82 3.80
C GLN A 71 -12.89 -8.08 3.24
N ALA A 72 -12.42 -7.23 2.32
CA ALA A 72 -11.11 -7.37 1.69
C ALA A 72 -9.96 -7.22 2.70
N LEU A 73 -10.01 -6.20 3.57
CA LEU A 73 -9.04 -6.00 4.64
C LEU A 73 -8.99 -7.19 5.61
N SER A 74 -10.15 -7.72 5.99
CA SER A 74 -10.24 -8.84 6.96
C SER A 74 -9.84 -10.18 6.33
N PHE A 75 -10.11 -10.39 5.04
CA PHE A 75 -9.78 -11.64 4.36
C PHE A 75 -8.26 -11.86 4.23
N GLN A 76 -7.49 -10.79 4.12
CA GLN A 76 -6.05 -10.85 3.83
C GLN A 76 -5.15 -10.91 5.08
N VAL A 77 -5.71 -10.95 6.29
CA VAL A 77 -4.95 -10.87 7.56
C VAL A 77 -4.04 -12.07 7.83
N GLY A 78 -4.27 -13.20 7.15
CA GLY A 78 -3.52 -14.44 7.37
C GLY A 78 -3.91 -15.17 8.67
N PRO A 79 -3.38 -16.38 8.90
CA PRO A 79 -3.74 -17.20 10.06
C PRO A 79 -3.27 -16.63 11.40
N ASN A 80 -2.30 -15.71 11.38
CA ASN A 80 -1.70 -15.12 12.57
C ASN A 80 -2.15 -13.67 12.81
N ASN A 81 -3.09 -13.15 12.03
CA ASN A 81 -3.58 -11.78 12.11
C ASN A 81 -2.46 -10.73 12.00
N ASP A 82 -1.53 -10.94 11.08
CA ASP A 82 -0.32 -10.13 10.90
C ASP A 82 -0.14 -9.68 9.45
N TYR A 83 -1.12 -9.92 8.57
CA TYR A 83 -1.00 -9.69 7.12
C TYR A 83 0.15 -10.49 6.49
N MET A 84 0.43 -11.69 6.99
CA MET A 84 1.34 -12.65 6.33
C MET A 84 0.59 -13.91 5.87
N PRO A 85 -0.39 -13.80 4.95
CA PRO A 85 -1.10 -14.96 4.42
C PRO A 85 -0.15 -15.90 3.66
N PRO A 86 -0.07 -17.21 4.00
CA PRO A 86 0.90 -18.14 3.40
C PRO A 86 0.87 -18.22 1.87
N ASN A 87 -0.27 -17.95 1.25
CA ASN A 87 -0.41 -17.93 -0.21
C ASN A 87 0.39 -16.81 -0.90
N GLN A 88 0.84 -15.79 -0.17
CA GLN A 88 1.60 -14.65 -0.72
C GLN A 88 3.11 -14.77 -0.54
N THR A 89 3.58 -15.75 0.25
CA THR A 89 4.98 -16.03 0.60
C THR A 89 5.97 -15.85 -0.56
N LYS A 90 5.61 -16.29 -1.78
CA LYS A 90 6.49 -16.28 -2.96
C LYS A 90 6.98 -14.89 -3.38
N ASN A 91 6.23 -13.83 -3.07
CA ASN A 91 6.58 -12.46 -3.46
C ASN A 91 6.49 -11.49 -2.28
N GLU A 92 6.38 -11.99 -1.05
CA GLU A 92 6.08 -11.18 0.12
C GLU A 92 7.29 -10.38 0.63
N GLY A 93 7.25 -9.07 0.42
CA GLY A 93 8.15 -8.09 1.00
C GLY A 93 7.64 -7.47 2.30
N ASN A 94 8.56 -6.80 2.99
CA ASN A 94 8.22 -5.99 4.17
C ASN A 94 7.36 -4.78 3.78
N ASP A 95 7.59 -4.22 2.60
CA ASP A 95 6.73 -3.24 1.96
C ASP A 95 5.34 -3.81 1.66
N ASP A 96 5.25 -5.02 1.09
CA ASP A 96 3.95 -5.64 0.83
C ASP A 96 3.08 -5.73 2.09
N GLN A 97 3.62 -6.32 3.15
CA GLN A 97 2.95 -6.41 4.45
C GLN A 97 2.69 -5.01 5.04
N GLY A 98 3.65 -4.10 4.89
CA GLY A 98 3.59 -2.73 5.37
C GLY A 98 2.41 -1.96 4.80
N PHE A 99 2.11 -2.10 3.51
CA PHE A 99 0.95 -1.45 2.88
C PHE A 99 -0.38 -1.91 3.46
N TRP A 100 -0.54 -3.20 3.77
CA TRP A 100 -1.74 -3.71 4.45
C TRP A 100 -1.83 -3.22 5.90
N GLY A 101 -0.71 -3.22 6.63
CA GLY A 101 -0.64 -2.64 7.97
C GLY A 101 -1.00 -1.15 7.98
N MET A 102 -0.54 -0.38 6.99
CA MET A 102 -0.87 1.04 6.84
C MET A 102 -2.33 1.28 6.48
N ALA A 103 -2.94 0.39 5.69
CA ALA A 103 -4.38 0.43 5.40
C ALA A 103 -5.22 0.18 6.67
N ALA A 104 -4.84 -0.81 7.48
CA ALA A 104 -5.49 -1.04 8.78
C ALA A 104 -5.26 0.13 9.76
N MET A 105 -4.05 0.69 9.80
CA MET A 105 -3.77 1.88 10.60
C MET A 105 -4.64 3.08 10.17
N LEU A 106 -4.88 3.24 8.85
CA LEU A 106 -5.74 4.32 8.33
C LEU A 106 -7.21 4.08 8.71
N ALA A 107 -7.66 2.84 8.66
CA ALA A 107 -9.00 2.47 9.11
C ALA A 107 -9.22 2.82 10.59
N ALA A 108 -8.22 2.58 11.45
CA ALA A 108 -8.27 2.99 12.86
C ALA A 108 -8.25 4.52 13.04
N GLU A 109 -7.44 5.23 12.27
CA GLU A 109 -7.29 6.70 12.28
C GLU A 109 -8.52 7.46 11.78
N THR A 110 -9.38 6.81 10.99
CA THR A 110 -10.54 7.45 10.36
C THR A 110 -11.87 6.96 10.94
N ASN A 111 -11.85 6.08 11.95
CA ASN A 111 -13.03 5.37 12.45
C ASN A 111 -13.80 4.64 11.33
N PHE A 112 -13.07 4.07 10.37
CA PHE A 112 -13.68 3.15 9.43
C PHE A 112 -14.33 1.99 10.20
N GLN A 113 -15.45 1.47 9.69
CA GLN A 113 -16.28 0.52 10.42
C GLN A 113 -15.45 -0.61 11.04
N ASN A 114 -15.56 -0.77 12.36
CA ASN A 114 -14.80 -1.80 13.08
C ASN A 114 -15.26 -3.21 12.66
N PRO A 115 -14.35 -4.19 12.61
CA PRO A 115 -14.72 -5.61 12.52
C PRO A 115 -15.56 -6.03 13.74
N PRO A 116 -16.28 -7.17 13.66
CA PRO A 116 -16.88 -7.81 14.83
C PRO A 116 -15.91 -7.91 16.02
N GLU A 117 -16.42 -7.83 17.25
CA GLU A 117 -15.57 -7.80 18.47
C GLU A 117 -14.69 -9.05 18.64
N ASP A 118 -15.08 -10.19 18.06
CA ASP A 118 -14.34 -11.44 18.05
C ASP A 118 -13.35 -11.59 16.88
N GLU A 119 -13.28 -10.60 15.98
CA GLU A 119 -12.33 -10.52 14.87
C GLU A 119 -11.19 -9.53 15.16
N PRO A 120 -10.02 -9.70 14.51
CA PRO A 120 -8.88 -8.80 14.67
C PRO A 120 -9.24 -7.36 14.31
N GLN A 121 -9.03 -6.44 15.25
CA GLN A 121 -9.35 -5.03 15.07
C GLN A 121 -8.25 -4.29 14.28
N TRP A 122 -8.61 -3.21 13.60
CA TRP A 122 -7.70 -2.45 12.73
C TRP A 122 -6.41 -1.98 13.43
N LEU A 123 -6.51 -1.45 14.65
CA LEU A 123 -5.33 -1.04 15.43
C LEU A 123 -4.46 -2.26 15.80
N ALA A 124 -5.06 -3.36 16.25
CA ALA A 124 -4.34 -4.58 16.57
C ALA A 124 -3.58 -5.16 15.35
N LEU A 125 -4.19 -5.13 14.16
CA LEU A 125 -3.54 -5.56 12.91
C LEU A 125 -2.34 -4.66 12.55
N ALA A 126 -2.47 -3.34 12.71
CA ALA A 126 -1.36 -2.42 12.51
C ALA A 126 -0.21 -2.66 13.50
N GLN A 127 -0.53 -2.95 14.78
CA GLN A 127 0.44 -3.33 15.80
C GLN A 127 1.13 -4.66 15.47
N ALA A 128 0.40 -5.65 14.96
CA ALA A 128 0.95 -6.94 14.53
C ALA A 128 1.99 -6.77 13.41
N VAL A 129 1.66 -5.99 12.37
CA VAL A 129 2.60 -5.68 11.28
C VAL A 129 3.83 -4.97 11.81
N PHE A 130 3.66 -3.92 12.63
CA PHE A 130 4.79 -3.22 13.24
C PHE A 130 5.69 -4.18 14.04
N ASN A 131 5.11 -5.00 14.92
CA ASN A 131 5.86 -5.91 15.78
C ASN A 131 6.63 -6.95 14.96
N THR A 132 6.00 -7.58 13.97
CA THR A 132 6.67 -8.55 13.08
C THR A 132 7.78 -7.89 12.23
N MET A 133 7.58 -6.66 11.77
CA MET A 133 8.64 -5.89 11.08
C MET A 133 9.82 -5.60 12.00
N THR A 134 9.60 -5.15 13.23
CA THR A 134 10.72 -4.88 14.17
C THR A 134 11.52 -6.13 14.51
N ALA A 135 10.88 -7.30 14.58
CA ALA A 135 11.53 -8.58 14.80
C ALA A 135 12.50 -8.97 13.66
N ARG A 136 12.27 -8.45 12.44
CA ARG A 136 13.09 -8.71 11.25
C ARG A 136 14.20 -7.67 11.01
N TRP A 137 14.40 -6.73 11.93
CA TRP A 137 15.48 -5.75 11.82
C TRP A 137 16.87 -6.40 11.73
N ASP A 138 17.48 -6.39 10.55
CA ASP A 138 18.73 -7.07 10.27
C ASP A 138 19.93 -6.24 10.75
N LYS A 139 20.45 -6.58 11.93
CA LYS A 139 21.64 -5.97 12.53
C LYS A 139 22.96 -6.46 11.92
N ALA A 140 22.96 -7.57 11.19
CA ALA A 140 24.18 -8.19 10.68
C ALA A 140 24.72 -7.48 9.43
N HIS A 141 23.86 -6.80 8.67
CA HIS A 141 24.23 -6.12 7.43
C HIS A 141 23.84 -4.64 7.48
N CYS A 142 24.71 -3.77 6.95
CA CYS A 142 24.47 -2.33 6.84
C CYS A 142 24.15 -1.62 8.18
N GLY A 143 24.56 -2.22 9.31
CA GLY A 143 24.33 -1.69 10.65
C GLY A 143 22.85 -1.53 11.04
N GLY A 144 21.97 -2.36 10.49
CA GLY A 144 20.51 -2.25 10.66
C GLY A 144 19.76 -2.24 9.32
N GLY A 145 18.47 -1.94 9.38
CA GLY A 145 17.58 -1.86 8.22
C GLY A 145 16.85 -3.16 7.95
N LEU A 146 15.60 -3.04 7.53
CA LEU A 146 14.86 -4.12 6.91
C LEU A 146 15.40 -4.39 5.51
N ARG A 147 15.39 -5.66 5.14
CA ARG A 147 15.50 -6.10 3.75
C ARG A 147 14.18 -5.83 3.03
N TRP A 148 14.23 -5.70 1.72
CA TRP A 148 13.03 -5.62 0.90
C TRP A 148 12.16 -6.86 1.15
N GLN A 149 12.69 -8.05 0.86
CA GLN A 149 11.93 -9.28 1.00
C GLN A 149 11.95 -9.84 2.43
N ILE A 150 10.86 -10.49 2.85
CA ILE A 150 10.77 -11.17 4.15
C ILE A 150 11.50 -12.52 4.11
N PHE A 151 11.34 -13.27 3.02
CA PHE A 151 11.85 -14.63 2.91
C PHE A 151 13.17 -14.70 2.14
N PRO A 152 14.18 -15.45 2.63
CA PRO A 152 15.51 -15.49 2.03
C PRO A 152 15.58 -16.10 0.62
N PHE A 153 14.57 -16.87 0.22
CA PHE A 153 14.47 -17.43 -1.13
C PHE A 153 13.83 -16.47 -2.15
N ASN A 154 13.29 -15.32 -1.71
CA ASN A 154 12.70 -14.35 -2.62
C ASN A 154 13.78 -13.48 -3.27
N LYS A 155 13.59 -13.19 -4.56
CA LYS A 155 14.45 -12.27 -5.29
C LYS A 155 14.36 -10.88 -4.67
N GLY A 156 15.50 -10.28 -4.34
CA GLY A 156 15.55 -8.99 -3.67
C GLY A 156 15.73 -9.07 -2.16
N TYR A 157 15.83 -10.27 -1.56
CA TYR A 157 16.20 -10.41 -0.15
C TYR A 157 17.57 -9.81 0.19
N ASN A 158 18.47 -9.73 -0.79
CA ASN A 158 19.76 -9.08 -0.65
C ASN A 158 19.72 -7.56 -0.86
N TYR A 159 18.55 -6.96 -1.06
CA TYR A 159 18.37 -5.53 -1.24
C TYR A 159 17.73 -4.92 0.01
N LYS A 160 18.26 -3.81 0.51
CA LYS A 160 17.59 -2.98 1.52
C LYS A 160 17.09 -1.73 0.82
N ASN A 161 15.82 -1.44 0.96
CA ASN A 161 15.19 -0.32 0.26
C ASN A 161 14.46 0.62 1.22
N SER A 162 14.28 1.85 0.77
CA SER A 162 13.64 2.92 1.53
C SER A 162 12.16 2.64 1.76
N ILE A 163 11.48 1.89 0.87
CA ILE A 163 10.05 1.62 1.04
C ILE A 163 9.75 0.63 2.18
N ALA A 164 10.52 -0.46 2.31
CA ALA A 164 10.33 -1.42 3.41
C ALA A 164 10.59 -0.76 4.77
N ASN A 165 11.66 0.02 4.86
CA ASN A 165 12.01 0.76 6.06
C ASN A 165 11.04 1.92 6.31
N GLY A 166 10.61 2.60 5.26
CA GLY A 166 9.58 3.64 5.27
C GLY A 166 8.25 3.14 5.85
N CYS A 167 7.84 1.91 5.54
CA CYS A 167 6.65 1.28 6.14
C CYS A 167 6.78 1.13 7.66
N LEU A 168 7.93 0.65 8.14
CA LEU A 168 8.19 0.53 9.58
C LEU A 168 8.25 1.90 10.27
N PHE A 169 8.91 2.87 9.63
CA PHE A 169 8.97 4.25 10.08
C PHE A 169 7.57 4.87 10.20
N ASN A 170 6.77 4.74 9.15
CA ASN A 170 5.42 5.29 9.05
C ASN A 170 4.48 4.69 10.09
N LEU A 171 4.45 3.36 10.21
CA LEU A 171 3.66 2.66 11.23
C LEU A 171 4.12 3.03 12.64
N GLY A 172 5.42 3.08 12.91
CA GLY A 172 5.93 3.50 14.22
C GLY A 172 5.52 4.93 14.58
N ALA A 173 5.63 5.87 13.64
CA ALA A 173 5.21 7.25 13.84
C ALA A 173 3.70 7.38 14.14
N ARG A 174 2.88 6.66 13.37
CA ARG A 174 1.41 6.68 13.48
C ARG A 174 0.93 6.00 14.75
N LEU A 175 1.47 4.82 15.08
CA LEU A 175 1.18 4.11 16.32
C LEU A 175 1.59 4.92 17.55
N ALA A 176 2.75 5.60 17.52
CA ALA A 176 3.15 6.51 18.60
C ALA A 176 2.11 7.59 18.84
N ARG A 177 1.67 8.27 17.77
CA ARG A 177 0.65 9.32 17.84
C ARG A 177 -0.70 8.76 18.30
N TYR A 178 -1.15 7.64 17.75
CA TYR A 178 -2.46 7.07 18.05
C TYR A 178 -2.56 6.57 19.49
N THR A 179 -1.51 5.94 20.01
CA THR A 179 -1.53 5.23 21.29
C THR A 179 -0.89 5.99 22.44
N GLY A 180 -0.09 7.03 22.16
CA GLY A 180 0.75 7.70 23.14
C GLY A 180 2.03 6.94 23.52
N ASN A 181 2.23 5.71 23.03
CA ASN A 181 3.34 4.86 23.46
C ASN A 181 4.67 5.22 22.77
N ASN A 182 5.65 5.62 23.58
CA ASN A 182 6.96 6.09 23.12
C ASN A 182 7.81 5.02 22.43
N THR A 183 7.60 3.73 22.70
CA THR A 183 8.38 2.66 22.06
C THR A 183 8.22 2.67 20.53
N TYR A 184 7.04 3.02 20.02
CA TYR A 184 6.83 3.16 18.58
C TYR A 184 7.62 4.33 18.00
N ALA A 185 7.69 5.47 18.71
CA ALA A 185 8.46 6.64 18.30
C ALA A 185 9.97 6.38 18.33
N GLU A 186 10.48 5.64 19.32
CA GLU A 186 11.89 5.23 19.41
C GLU A 186 12.30 4.38 18.20
N TRP A 187 11.43 3.47 17.76
CA TRP A 187 11.67 2.69 16.55
C TRP A 187 11.63 3.55 15.29
N ALA A 188 10.68 4.48 15.19
CA ALA A 188 10.63 5.40 14.04
C ALA A 188 11.88 6.29 13.97
N GLU A 189 12.35 6.84 15.10
CA GLU A 189 13.62 7.58 15.17
C GLU A 189 14.80 6.69 14.75
N LYS A 190 14.85 5.44 15.21
CA LYS A 190 15.90 4.49 14.84
C LYS A 190 15.93 4.20 13.34
N VAL A 191 14.77 4.08 12.68
CA VAL A 191 14.70 3.89 11.23
C VAL A 191 15.17 5.15 10.51
N TRP A 192 14.67 6.33 10.91
CA TRP A 192 15.11 7.61 10.33
C TRP A 192 16.62 7.80 10.41
N ASP A 193 17.19 7.59 11.61
CA ASP A 193 18.62 7.78 11.83
C ASP A 193 19.44 6.74 11.06
N TRP A 194 18.90 5.54 10.83
CA TRP A 194 19.53 4.55 9.96
C TRP A 194 19.54 5.02 8.50
N GLU A 195 18.39 5.42 7.94
CA GLU A 195 18.21 5.91 6.57
C GLU A 195 19.17 7.07 6.22
N VAL A 196 19.25 8.07 7.11
CA VAL A 196 20.18 9.21 6.95
C VAL A 196 21.64 8.76 7.02
N ARG A 197 22.00 7.90 7.99
CA ARG A 197 23.38 7.46 8.17
C ARG A 197 23.91 6.67 6.98
N ILE A 198 23.08 5.84 6.36
CA ILE A 198 23.49 5.06 5.19
C ILE A 198 23.40 5.86 3.89
N GLY A 199 22.83 7.06 3.92
CA GLY A 199 22.76 7.98 2.78
C GLY A 199 21.58 7.76 1.84
N TYR A 200 20.57 6.97 2.23
CA TYR A 200 19.33 6.83 1.45
C TYR A 200 18.49 8.11 1.56
N ILE A 201 18.53 8.78 2.72
CA ILE A 201 18.12 10.17 2.87
C ILE A 201 19.37 11.03 2.90
N ASP A 202 19.55 11.90 1.91
CA ASP A 202 20.72 12.78 1.83
C ASP A 202 20.54 14.11 2.61
N GLU A 203 21.57 14.96 2.60
CA GLU A 203 21.56 16.26 3.28
C GLU A 203 20.54 17.26 2.73
N TYR A 204 20.02 17.02 1.51
CA TYR A 204 18.96 17.81 0.87
C TYR A 204 17.59 17.14 0.99
N TYR A 205 17.46 16.09 1.81
CA TYR A 205 16.25 15.31 2.00
C TYR A 205 15.75 14.60 0.73
N ASN A 206 16.61 14.38 -0.27
CA ASN A 206 16.30 13.46 -1.34
C ASN A 206 16.23 12.05 -0.76
N ILE A 207 15.23 11.27 -1.19
CA ILE A 207 15.03 9.89 -0.72
C ILE A 207 15.24 8.93 -1.89
N TYR A 208 16.36 8.21 -1.83
CA TYR A 208 16.79 7.24 -2.84
C TYR A 208 16.13 5.88 -2.64
N ASP A 209 16.28 4.96 -3.59
CA ASP A 209 15.53 3.70 -3.61
C ASP A 209 16.06 2.67 -2.63
N GLY A 210 17.38 2.46 -2.62
CA GLY A 210 18.00 1.43 -1.79
C GLY A 210 19.40 1.05 -2.23
N ALA A 211 19.90 -0.08 -1.73
CA ALA A 211 21.18 -0.66 -2.13
C ALA A 211 21.27 -2.17 -1.81
N PRO A 212 22.09 -2.93 -2.56
CA PRO A 212 22.41 -4.31 -2.22
C PRO A 212 23.29 -4.41 -0.96
N ILE A 213 23.11 -5.48 -0.19
CA ILE A 213 23.85 -5.73 1.05
C ILE A 213 25.30 -6.17 0.82
N GLU A 214 25.61 -6.74 -0.35
CA GLU A 214 26.94 -7.27 -0.69
C GLU A 214 28.01 -6.18 -0.69
N GLU A 215 27.61 -4.94 -1.00
CA GLU A 215 28.47 -3.75 -0.97
C GLU A 215 28.19 -2.90 0.28
N ASN A 216 27.77 -3.54 1.38
CA ASN A 216 27.43 -2.90 2.65
C ASN A 216 26.47 -1.71 2.50
N CYS A 217 25.52 -1.83 1.56
CA CYS A 217 24.54 -0.80 1.20
C CYS A 217 25.14 0.53 0.70
N THR A 218 26.36 0.52 0.18
CA THR A 218 27.06 1.76 -0.25
C THR A 218 26.84 2.12 -1.72
N VAL A 219 26.48 1.16 -2.58
CA VAL A 219 26.10 1.42 -3.99
C VAL A 219 24.61 1.70 -4.06
N ILE A 220 24.28 2.97 -3.81
CA ILE A 220 22.89 3.45 -3.72
C ILE A 220 22.28 3.58 -5.12
N ASP A 221 21.13 2.95 -5.33
CA ASP A 221 20.24 3.27 -6.43
C ASP A 221 19.57 4.62 -6.13
N LYS A 222 19.97 5.64 -6.89
CA LYS A 222 19.52 7.02 -6.71
C LYS A 222 18.21 7.36 -7.43
N LEU A 223 17.50 6.36 -7.95
CA LEU A 223 16.13 6.58 -8.40
C LEU A 223 15.29 7.13 -7.24
N GLN A 224 14.50 8.16 -7.54
CA GLN A 224 13.64 8.82 -6.59
C GLN A 224 12.20 8.60 -7.03
N TRP A 225 11.40 8.10 -6.10
CA TRP A 225 10.00 7.74 -6.30
C TRP A 225 9.11 8.56 -5.37
N SER A 226 7.96 9.02 -5.86
CA SER A 226 7.09 9.91 -5.08
C SER A 226 6.63 9.27 -3.77
N TYR A 227 6.34 7.97 -3.78
CA TYR A 227 5.92 7.23 -2.60
C TYR A 227 7.00 7.13 -1.50
N ASN A 228 8.30 7.11 -1.86
CA ASN A 228 9.39 7.10 -0.88
C ASN A 228 9.45 8.48 -0.19
N ALA A 229 9.39 9.57 -0.95
CA ALA A 229 9.29 10.90 -0.35
C ALA A 229 8.03 11.05 0.52
N GLY A 230 6.89 10.55 0.03
CA GLY A 230 5.60 10.62 0.71
C GLY A 230 5.55 9.89 2.04
N ILE A 231 6.04 8.65 2.09
CA ILE A 231 5.94 7.81 3.29
C ILE A 231 6.76 8.38 4.45
N PHE A 232 7.95 8.91 4.16
CA PHE A 232 8.80 9.58 5.14
C PHE A 232 8.29 10.97 5.50
N LEU A 233 7.72 11.74 4.56
CA LEU A 233 7.05 13.00 4.87
C LEU A 233 5.89 12.78 5.84
N HIS A 234 5.06 11.78 5.57
CA HIS A 234 3.89 11.43 6.36
C HIS A 234 4.25 10.97 7.78
N GLY A 235 5.23 10.08 7.91
CA GLY A 235 5.71 9.64 9.22
C GLY A 235 6.39 10.77 10.00
N ALA A 236 7.18 11.64 9.33
CA ALA A 236 7.80 12.80 9.97
C ALA A 236 6.75 13.81 10.46
N ALA A 237 5.65 14.00 9.73
CA ALA A 237 4.53 14.83 10.15
C ALA A 237 3.82 14.28 11.39
N HIS A 238 3.64 12.96 11.47
CA HIS A 238 3.12 12.30 12.66
C HIS A 238 4.02 12.51 13.88
N LEU A 239 5.34 12.38 13.73
CA LEU A 239 6.30 12.61 14.83
C LEU A 239 6.43 14.10 15.18
N TYR A 240 6.31 15.00 14.21
CA TYR A 240 6.17 16.44 14.48
C TYR A 240 4.98 16.70 15.40
N ASN A 241 3.81 16.14 15.10
CA ASN A 241 2.62 16.33 15.91
C ASN A 241 2.72 15.62 17.28
N TYR A 242 3.16 14.36 17.30
CA TYR A 242 3.36 13.58 18.53
C TYR A 242 4.32 14.26 19.52
N THR A 243 5.38 14.89 19.01
CA THR A 243 6.36 15.61 19.83
C THR A 243 5.97 17.05 20.15
N ASN A 244 4.70 17.45 19.93
CA ASN A 244 4.23 18.82 20.16
C ASN A 244 4.99 19.88 19.34
N GLY A 245 5.35 19.53 18.11
CA GLY A 245 5.88 20.46 17.13
C GLY A 245 7.37 20.76 17.26
N THR A 246 8.18 19.80 17.72
CA THR A 246 9.64 20.02 17.88
C THR A 246 10.29 20.48 16.58
N GLU A 247 11.28 21.38 16.71
CA GLU A 247 12.02 21.92 15.56
C GLU A 247 12.73 20.83 14.76
N LYS A 248 13.20 19.77 15.44
CA LYS A 248 13.81 18.59 14.82
C LYS A 248 12.89 17.96 13.76
N TRP A 249 11.64 17.68 14.12
CA TRP A 249 10.70 17.07 13.18
C TRP A 249 10.11 18.06 12.20
N LYS A 250 9.96 19.33 12.61
CA LYS A 250 9.53 20.41 11.72
C LYS A 250 10.48 20.61 10.54
N SER A 251 11.79 20.66 10.81
CA SER A 251 12.81 20.84 9.77
C SER A 251 12.89 19.64 8.82
N ARG A 252 12.71 18.41 9.34
CA ARG A 252 12.62 17.19 8.55
C ARG A 252 11.40 17.19 7.62
N VAL A 253 10.22 17.55 8.12
CA VAL A 253 8.99 17.69 7.32
C VAL A 253 9.16 18.74 6.22
N GLN A 254 9.67 19.92 6.58
CA GLN A 254 9.90 20.99 5.61
C GLN A 254 10.91 20.59 4.54
N GLY A 255 12.03 19.97 4.95
CA GLY A 255 13.08 19.52 4.06
C GLY A 255 12.59 18.51 3.03
N ILE A 256 11.88 17.46 3.45
CA ILE A 256 11.30 16.48 2.52
C ILE A 256 10.28 17.14 1.60
N LEU A 257 9.39 17.98 2.13
CA LEU A 257 8.39 18.69 1.31
C LEU A 257 9.04 19.65 0.29
N ASP A 258 10.23 20.17 0.57
CA ASP A 258 11.01 20.96 -0.38
C ASP A 258 11.66 20.09 -1.46
N ALA A 259 12.20 18.92 -1.09
CA ALA A 259 12.75 17.94 -2.03
C ALA A 259 11.71 17.38 -3.01
N THR A 260 10.42 17.34 -2.64
CA THR A 260 9.37 16.76 -3.51
C THR A 260 9.10 17.56 -4.79
N HIS A 261 9.70 18.75 -4.98
CA HIS A 261 9.53 19.56 -6.20
C HIS A 261 9.86 18.79 -7.49
N ILE A 262 10.73 17.77 -7.43
CA ILE A 262 11.09 16.93 -8.58
C ILE A 262 9.93 16.11 -9.14
N PHE A 263 8.87 15.89 -8.36
CA PHE A 263 7.68 15.15 -8.77
C PHE A 263 6.62 16.05 -9.39
N TYR A 264 6.93 17.31 -9.69
CA TYR A 264 5.98 18.25 -10.25
C TYR A 264 6.50 18.87 -11.55
N VAL A 265 5.66 18.82 -12.59
CA VAL A 265 5.86 19.53 -13.86
C VAL A 265 4.71 20.51 -14.01
N ASN A 266 5.01 21.82 -14.01
CA ASN A 266 3.99 22.88 -14.03
C ASN A 266 2.94 22.72 -12.92
N ASP A 267 3.39 22.45 -11.68
CA ASP A 267 2.55 22.19 -10.51
C ASP A 267 1.64 20.94 -10.62
N VAL A 268 1.87 20.08 -11.61
CA VAL A 268 1.14 18.80 -11.81
C VAL A 268 2.03 17.62 -11.45
N LEU A 269 1.49 16.73 -10.63
CA LEU A 269 2.19 15.54 -10.15
C LEU A 269 2.56 14.56 -11.26
N GLU A 270 3.82 14.13 -11.28
CA GLU A 270 4.42 13.27 -12.30
C GLU A 270 5.49 12.34 -11.69
N GLU A 271 5.52 11.09 -12.14
CA GLU A 271 6.64 10.19 -11.82
C GLU A 271 7.82 10.40 -12.77
N GLN A 272 8.68 11.36 -12.42
CA GLN A 272 9.79 11.84 -13.26
C GLN A 272 10.72 10.73 -13.78
N ALA A 273 10.92 9.66 -13.00
CA ALA A 273 11.81 8.57 -13.35
C ALA A 273 11.29 7.67 -14.49
N CYS A 274 9.97 7.63 -14.74
CA CYS A 274 9.39 6.65 -15.66
C CYS A 274 8.26 7.18 -16.55
N GLU A 275 7.59 8.26 -16.17
CA GLU A 275 6.35 8.69 -16.81
C GLU A 275 6.63 9.22 -18.22
N GLN A 276 7.51 10.22 -18.38
CA GLN A 276 7.82 10.83 -19.68
C GLN A 276 8.39 9.86 -20.72
N ILE A 277 9.18 8.88 -20.27
CA ILE A 277 9.81 7.89 -21.14
C ILE A 277 8.95 6.62 -21.34
N GLU A 278 7.74 6.58 -20.75
CA GLU A 278 6.78 5.48 -20.88
C GLU A 278 7.33 4.14 -20.40
N ARG A 279 8.02 4.16 -19.26
CA ARG A 279 8.65 2.98 -18.65
C ARG A 279 8.08 2.60 -17.29
N CYS A 280 7.03 3.27 -16.83
CA CYS A 280 6.42 2.94 -15.55
C CYS A 280 5.86 1.50 -15.58
N ASN A 281 6.25 0.70 -14.60
CA ASN A 281 5.63 -0.61 -14.36
C ASN A 281 4.31 -0.47 -13.59
N VAL A 282 3.60 -1.58 -13.40
CA VAL A 282 2.27 -1.58 -12.75
C VAL A 282 2.26 -1.05 -11.32
N ASP A 283 3.39 -1.16 -10.63
CA ASP A 283 3.59 -0.68 -9.27
C ASP A 283 3.76 0.85 -9.27
N GLN A 284 4.68 1.36 -10.09
CA GLN A 284 5.02 2.79 -10.20
C GLN A 284 3.82 3.65 -10.60
N LEU A 285 2.87 3.08 -11.36
CA LEU A 285 1.63 3.74 -11.73
C LEU A 285 0.71 4.05 -10.54
N THR A 286 0.92 3.41 -9.39
CA THR A 286 0.13 3.63 -8.17
C THR A 286 0.76 4.64 -7.22
N PHE A 287 2.02 5.02 -7.42
CA PHE A 287 2.78 5.81 -6.44
C PHE A 287 2.17 7.20 -6.19
N LYS A 288 1.65 7.84 -7.26
CA LYS A 288 0.92 9.11 -7.16
C LYS A 288 -0.33 9.01 -6.27
N ALA A 289 -0.97 7.84 -6.20
CA ALA A 289 -2.11 7.60 -5.32
C ALA A 289 -1.72 7.76 -3.85
N TYR A 290 -0.64 7.10 -3.43
CA TYR A 290 -0.20 7.13 -2.04
C TYR A 290 0.41 8.49 -1.69
N PHE A 291 1.21 9.05 -2.59
CA PHE A 291 1.84 10.34 -2.38
C PHE A 291 0.82 11.47 -2.16
N SER A 292 -0.25 11.53 -2.97
CA SER A 292 -1.31 12.53 -2.80
C SER A 292 -2.08 12.36 -1.48
N SER A 293 -2.48 11.14 -1.09
CA SER A 293 -3.08 10.85 0.21
C SER A 293 -2.20 11.27 1.39
N TRP A 294 -0.91 10.93 1.33
CA TRP A 294 0.05 11.25 2.38
C TRP A 294 0.35 12.75 2.49
N LEU A 295 0.37 13.47 1.37
CA LEU A 295 0.43 14.93 1.35
C LEU A 295 -0.80 15.55 2.03
N ALA A 296 -2.00 15.08 1.68
CA ALA A 296 -3.24 15.55 2.28
C ALA A 296 -3.25 15.37 3.80
N SER A 297 -2.95 14.16 4.27
CA SER A 297 -2.82 13.86 5.71
C SER A 297 -1.74 14.71 6.40
N THR A 298 -0.59 14.90 5.75
CA THR A 298 0.48 15.79 6.24
C THR A 298 -0.02 17.22 6.43
N SER A 299 -0.81 17.74 5.47
CA SER A 299 -1.36 19.10 5.55
C SER A 299 -2.35 19.30 6.70
N LEU A 300 -2.98 18.24 7.19
CA LEU A 300 -3.88 18.27 8.34
C LEU A 300 -3.10 18.19 9.67
N ILE A 301 -2.06 17.36 9.73
CA ILE A 301 -1.33 17.07 10.97
C ILE A 301 -0.18 18.06 11.23
N ALA A 302 0.39 18.61 10.17
CA ALA A 302 1.42 19.64 10.19
C ALA A 302 0.94 20.88 9.41
N PRO A 303 0.03 21.71 9.96
CA PRO A 303 -0.67 22.76 9.22
C PRO A 303 0.22 23.85 8.60
N PHE A 304 1.47 23.99 9.04
CA PHE A 304 2.42 24.91 8.40
C PHE A 304 2.74 24.52 6.95
N THR A 305 2.46 23.27 6.56
CA THR A 305 2.69 22.75 5.21
C THR A 305 1.52 23.00 4.26
N SER A 306 0.32 23.30 4.76
CA SER A 306 -0.91 23.35 3.96
C SER A 306 -0.85 24.41 2.85
N GLN A 307 -0.18 25.54 3.10
CA GLN A 307 -0.03 26.60 2.11
C GLN A 307 0.72 26.14 0.85
N LYS A 308 1.62 25.17 0.99
CA LYS A 308 2.36 24.60 -0.14
C LYS A 308 1.66 23.36 -0.72
N ILE A 309 1.16 22.48 0.14
CA ILE A 309 0.57 21.20 -0.27
C ILE A 309 -0.76 21.40 -1.02
N LEU A 310 -1.68 22.18 -0.47
CA LEU A 310 -3.04 22.25 -0.99
C LEU A 310 -3.09 22.77 -2.45
N PRO A 311 -2.37 23.84 -2.84
CA PRO A 311 -2.34 24.27 -4.24
C PRO A 311 -1.83 23.19 -5.20
N LEU A 312 -0.80 22.43 -4.82
CA LEU A 312 -0.23 21.35 -5.65
C LEU A 312 -1.22 20.19 -5.83
N LEU A 313 -1.93 19.80 -4.77
CA LEU A 313 -3.02 18.82 -4.86
C LEU A 313 -4.15 19.36 -5.77
N GLY A 314 -4.49 20.64 -5.66
CA GLY A 314 -5.54 21.26 -6.47
C GLY A 314 -5.22 21.32 -7.96
N SER A 315 -3.99 21.72 -8.31
CA SER A 315 -3.51 21.74 -9.70
C SER A 315 -3.43 20.32 -10.29
N SER A 316 -2.88 19.37 -9.52
CA SER A 316 -2.78 17.97 -9.95
C SER A 316 -4.15 17.32 -10.13
N ALA A 317 -5.10 17.57 -9.22
CA ALA A 317 -6.46 17.04 -9.32
C ALA A 317 -7.20 17.54 -10.56
N LYS A 318 -7.06 18.83 -10.89
CA LYS A 318 -7.62 19.41 -12.12
C LYS A 318 -7.03 18.77 -13.38
N ALA A 319 -5.71 18.57 -13.40
CA ALA A 319 -5.03 17.95 -14.52
C ALA A 319 -5.42 16.47 -14.68
N ALA A 320 -5.48 15.71 -13.59
CA ALA A 320 -5.95 14.33 -13.58
C ALA A 320 -7.40 14.24 -14.10
N ALA A 321 -8.31 15.05 -13.56
CA ALA A 321 -9.71 15.07 -13.98
C ALA A 321 -9.89 15.38 -15.48
N LYS A 322 -9.03 16.24 -16.05
CA LYS A 322 -9.06 16.60 -17.48
C LYS A 322 -8.75 15.42 -18.40
N VAL A 323 -7.88 14.50 -17.99
CA VAL A 323 -7.49 13.32 -18.77
C VAL A 323 -8.21 12.04 -18.35
N CYS A 324 -9.25 12.17 -17.52
CA CYS A 324 -10.27 11.15 -17.25
C CYS A 324 -11.41 11.29 -18.26
N ASP A 325 -11.11 11.04 -19.53
CA ASP A 325 -11.99 11.33 -20.67
C ASP A 325 -12.47 10.08 -21.43
N GLY A 326 -11.98 8.90 -21.05
CA GLY A 326 -12.15 7.69 -21.84
C GLY A 326 -13.39 6.89 -21.53
N GLY A 327 -13.74 6.03 -22.50
CA GLY A 327 -14.88 5.11 -22.39
C GLY A 327 -16.23 5.80 -22.60
N LYS A 328 -17.31 5.01 -22.54
CA LYS A 328 -18.68 5.54 -22.73
C LYS A 328 -19.11 6.48 -21.61
N SER A 329 -18.55 6.28 -20.43
CA SER A 329 -18.81 7.09 -19.24
C SER A 329 -17.94 8.35 -19.16
N GLN A 330 -16.89 8.49 -20.00
CA GLN A 330 -15.87 9.54 -19.87
C GLN A 330 -15.25 9.56 -18.47
N THR A 331 -14.82 8.40 -18.00
CA THR A 331 -14.29 8.21 -16.65
C THR A 331 -12.98 7.43 -16.61
N ILE A 332 -12.54 6.87 -17.74
CA ILE A 332 -11.27 6.14 -17.81
C ILE A 332 -10.15 7.17 -17.86
N CYS A 333 -9.18 7.04 -16.96
CA CYS A 333 -8.11 8.01 -16.73
C CYS A 333 -6.81 7.63 -17.42
N SER A 334 -6.07 8.65 -17.85
CA SER A 334 -4.66 8.54 -18.23
C SER A 334 -3.75 8.77 -17.02
N ASN A 335 -2.50 8.27 -17.08
CA ASN A 335 -1.47 8.69 -16.12
C ASN A 335 -0.83 10.04 -16.48
N LYS A 336 -0.98 10.49 -17.73
CA LYS A 336 -0.21 11.60 -18.33
C LYS A 336 -0.86 12.96 -18.10
N TRP A 337 -0.85 13.39 -16.84
CA TRP A 337 -1.59 14.58 -16.40
C TRP A 337 -0.93 15.88 -16.83
N SER A 338 0.41 15.93 -16.78
CA SER A 338 1.21 17.12 -17.09
C SER A 338 1.27 17.46 -18.59
N THR A 339 0.99 16.48 -19.46
CA THR A 339 1.07 16.59 -20.92
C THR A 339 -0.29 16.49 -21.60
N ASP A 340 -1.38 16.44 -20.82
CA ASP A 340 -2.76 16.37 -21.33
C ASP A 340 -3.02 15.22 -22.31
N VAL A 341 -2.27 14.10 -22.21
CA VAL A 341 -2.47 12.97 -23.12
C VAL A 341 -3.70 12.18 -22.67
N PRO A 342 -4.72 12.02 -23.54
CA PRO A 342 -5.99 11.38 -23.19
C PRO A 342 -5.80 9.89 -22.87
N SER A 343 -6.77 9.33 -22.14
CA SER A 343 -6.76 7.91 -21.75
C SER A 343 -6.82 6.95 -22.96
N ASN A 344 -7.37 7.43 -24.08
CA ASN A 344 -7.71 6.64 -25.27
C ASN A 344 -8.54 5.37 -24.95
N GLY A 345 -9.25 5.36 -23.81
CA GLY A 345 -10.05 4.23 -23.33
C GLY A 345 -9.27 3.04 -22.74
N THR A 346 -7.98 3.20 -22.44
CA THR A 346 -7.18 2.14 -21.79
C THR A 346 -7.42 2.11 -20.29
N ILE A 347 -7.98 1.01 -19.78
CA ILE A 347 -8.21 0.82 -18.35
C ILE A 347 -6.94 0.28 -17.67
N ASN A 348 -6.46 0.97 -16.64
CA ASN A 348 -5.31 0.56 -15.83
C ASN A 348 -5.54 0.93 -14.36
N VAL A 349 -5.43 -0.04 -13.45
CA VAL A 349 -5.76 0.17 -12.03
C VAL A 349 -4.88 1.26 -11.39
N GLY A 350 -3.60 1.36 -11.77
CA GLY A 350 -2.72 2.40 -11.25
C GLY A 350 -3.14 3.81 -11.68
N PHE A 351 -3.56 3.98 -12.95
CA PHE A 351 -4.04 5.27 -13.45
C PHE A 351 -5.27 5.73 -12.65
N GLU A 352 -6.20 4.80 -12.48
CA GLU A 352 -7.47 5.00 -11.80
C GLU A 352 -7.27 5.28 -10.30
N MET A 353 -6.45 4.50 -9.60
CA MET A 353 -6.10 4.72 -8.20
C MET A 353 -5.44 6.08 -7.97
N SER A 354 -4.49 6.44 -8.83
CA SER A 354 -3.75 7.70 -8.74
C SER A 354 -4.65 8.90 -8.99
N ALA A 355 -5.52 8.83 -10.00
CA ALA A 355 -6.49 9.88 -10.28
C ALA A 355 -7.49 10.03 -9.12
N LEU A 356 -8.07 8.92 -8.65
CA LEU A 356 -9.01 8.90 -7.53
C LEU A 356 -8.42 9.57 -6.29
N SER A 357 -7.25 9.13 -5.84
CA SER A 357 -6.63 9.66 -4.63
C SER A 357 -6.30 11.16 -4.75
N THR A 358 -5.76 11.58 -5.89
CA THR A 358 -5.41 13.00 -6.12
C THR A 358 -6.67 13.88 -6.14
N ILE A 359 -7.76 13.39 -6.72
CA ILE A 359 -9.01 14.12 -6.83
C ILE A 359 -9.72 14.19 -5.47
N GLN A 360 -9.88 13.07 -4.76
CA GLN A 360 -10.57 13.05 -3.47
C GLN A 360 -9.86 13.91 -2.43
N THR A 361 -8.52 13.91 -2.42
CA THR A 361 -7.73 14.73 -1.49
C THR A 361 -7.84 16.23 -1.77
N SER A 362 -8.21 16.64 -2.99
CA SER A 362 -8.48 18.03 -3.31
C SER A 362 -9.72 18.60 -2.59
N LEU A 363 -10.58 17.73 -2.02
CA LEU A 363 -11.72 18.15 -1.19
C LEU A 363 -11.31 19.00 0.01
N LEU A 364 -10.08 18.87 0.49
CA LEU A 364 -9.50 19.73 1.53
C LEU A 364 -9.52 21.23 1.17
N GLN A 365 -9.64 21.57 -0.11
CA GLN A 365 -9.69 22.96 -0.59
C GLN A 365 -11.11 23.49 -0.77
N VAL A 366 -12.14 22.66 -0.58
CA VAL A 366 -13.53 23.09 -0.76
C VAL A 366 -13.92 24.02 0.38
N GLN A 367 -14.28 25.25 0.04
CA GLN A 367 -14.68 26.25 1.01
C GLN A 367 -15.90 25.79 1.81
N GLY A 368 -15.80 25.85 3.13
CA GLY A 368 -16.88 25.46 4.05
C GLY A 368 -16.89 23.97 4.38
N VAL A 369 -16.03 23.16 3.78
CA VAL A 369 -15.76 21.78 4.22
C VAL A 369 -14.56 21.82 5.18
N THR A 370 -14.66 21.09 6.29
CA THR A 370 -13.58 20.95 7.26
C THR A 370 -13.37 19.47 7.50
N PHE A 371 -12.11 19.05 7.41
CA PHE A 371 -11.68 17.70 7.73
C PHE A 371 -10.85 17.75 9.01
N GLU A 372 -11.18 16.87 9.94
CA GLU A 372 -10.35 16.65 11.11
C GLU A 372 -9.12 15.82 10.70
N GLY A 373 -7.99 16.03 11.39
CA GLY A 373 -6.83 15.17 11.20
C GLY A 373 -7.09 13.74 11.72
N PRO A 374 -6.19 12.79 11.41
CA PRO A 374 -6.24 11.43 11.94
C PRO A 374 -6.53 11.37 13.44
N LEU A 375 -7.41 10.46 13.83
CA LEU A 375 -7.81 10.24 15.21
C LEU A 375 -6.70 9.55 16.02
N THR A 376 -6.87 9.57 17.34
CA THR A 376 -6.06 8.89 18.35
C THR A 376 -7.00 8.19 19.33
N ASN A 377 -6.46 7.41 20.27
CA ASN A 377 -7.23 6.84 21.38
C ASN A 377 -7.91 7.90 22.27
N GLU A 378 -7.36 9.12 22.34
CA GLU A 378 -7.88 10.22 23.15
C GLU A 378 -8.85 11.12 22.39
N THR A 379 -8.83 11.10 21.05
CA THR A 379 -9.68 11.95 20.21
C THR A 379 -10.84 11.20 19.56
N GLY A 380 -11.23 10.05 20.11
CA GLY A 380 -12.41 9.30 19.68
C GLY A 380 -12.16 8.14 18.72
N GLY A 381 -10.91 7.69 18.57
CA GLY A 381 -10.59 6.46 17.85
C GLY A 381 -11.23 5.23 18.53
N THR A 382 -11.96 4.42 17.76
CA THR A 382 -12.77 3.31 18.33
C THR A 382 -12.15 1.92 18.15
N SER A 383 -11.10 1.78 17.34
CA SER A 383 -10.49 0.47 17.07
C SER A 383 -9.67 0.00 18.27
N GLN A 384 -9.89 -1.23 18.72
CA GLN A 384 -9.16 -1.79 19.86
C GLN A 384 -7.77 -2.27 19.44
N GLY A 385 -6.78 -2.04 20.29
CA GLY A 385 -5.41 -2.48 20.07
C GLY A 385 -5.09 -3.78 20.80
N ASP A 386 -4.04 -4.44 20.36
CA ASP A 386 -3.35 -5.51 21.06
C ASP A 386 -1.84 -5.25 20.94
N PRO A 387 -1.20 -4.67 21.98
CA PRO A 387 0.24 -4.41 21.97
C PRO A 387 1.11 -5.66 21.80
N SER A 388 0.56 -6.85 22.09
CA SER A 388 1.25 -8.14 21.96
C SER A 388 1.06 -8.82 20.61
N ALA A 389 0.19 -8.27 19.75
CA ALA A 389 -0.09 -8.84 18.43
C ALA A 389 1.21 -9.00 17.63
N GLY A 390 1.42 -10.18 17.02
CA GLY A 390 2.61 -10.47 16.22
C GLY A 390 3.93 -10.73 17.00
N ILE A 391 3.95 -10.70 18.34
CA ILE A 391 5.20 -10.92 19.13
C ILE A 391 5.54 -12.41 19.31
N GLU A 392 4.56 -13.30 19.45
CA GLU A 392 4.79 -14.72 19.80
C GLU A 392 4.95 -15.68 18.61
N GLN A 393 4.97 -15.17 17.39
CA GLN A 393 5.04 -16.03 16.22
C GLN A 393 6.50 -16.47 15.98
N PRO A 394 6.79 -17.78 15.85
CA PRO A 394 8.11 -18.22 15.46
C PRO A 394 8.44 -17.56 14.12
N VAL A 395 9.46 -16.70 14.09
CA VAL A 395 10.09 -16.27 12.84
C VAL A 395 10.29 -17.54 12.02
N PRO A 396 9.83 -17.62 10.75
CA PRO A 396 10.00 -18.80 9.93
C PRO A 396 11.49 -19.16 9.91
N THR A 397 11.87 -20.10 10.76
CA THR A 397 13.26 -20.49 10.91
C THR A 397 13.47 -21.45 9.77
N VAL A 398 14.03 -20.96 8.67
CA VAL A 398 14.52 -21.85 7.63
C VAL A 398 15.61 -22.67 8.30
N ILE A 399 15.32 -23.95 8.57
CA ILE A 399 16.35 -24.92 8.91
C ILE A 399 17.40 -24.78 7.80
N PRO A 400 18.66 -24.45 8.13
CA PRO A 400 19.69 -24.37 7.11
C PRO A 400 19.67 -25.69 6.36
N TYR A 401 19.43 -25.62 5.04
CA TYR A 401 19.57 -26.78 4.18
C TYR A 401 21.03 -27.21 4.27
N THR A 402 21.34 -28.14 5.17
CA THR A 402 22.55 -28.93 5.08
C THR A 402 22.40 -29.71 3.79
N PRO A 403 23.25 -29.47 2.77
CA PRO A 403 23.28 -30.36 1.62
C PRO A 403 23.44 -31.77 2.17
N ALA A 404 22.54 -32.69 1.81
CA ALA A 404 22.79 -34.09 2.08
C ALA A 404 24.17 -34.40 1.49
N ASN A 405 25.12 -34.82 2.33
CA ASN A 405 26.39 -35.31 1.86
C ASN A 405 26.07 -36.37 0.80
N SER A 406 26.45 -36.09 -0.44
CA SER A 406 26.28 -36.98 -1.59
C SER A 406 27.32 -38.11 -1.53
N GLY A 407 27.32 -38.83 -0.42
CA GLY A 407 28.01 -40.08 -0.21
C GLY A 407 27.07 -40.99 0.56
N ASP A 408 26.79 -42.17 0.01
CA ASP A 408 26.03 -43.28 0.61
C ASP A 408 24.52 -43.35 0.38
N LYS A 409 24.03 -43.06 -0.84
CA LYS A 409 22.82 -43.74 -1.33
C LYS A 409 22.98 -44.24 -2.76
N ASP A 410 22.68 -45.52 -2.94
CA ASP A 410 22.74 -46.25 -4.21
C ASP A 410 21.82 -45.57 -5.25
N PRO A 411 22.34 -45.14 -6.42
CA PRO A 411 21.56 -44.49 -7.47
C PRO A 411 20.32 -45.29 -7.92
N ASP A 412 20.35 -46.61 -7.81
CA ASP A 412 19.22 -47.46 -8.21
C ASP A 412 18.04 -47.38 -7.23
N GLN A 413 18.28 -47.18 -5.93
CA GLN A 413 17.20 -46.96 -4.95
C GLN A 413 16.46 -45.63 -5.20
N THR A 414 17.20 -44.59 -5.57
CA THR A 414 16.62 -43.25 -5.81
C THR A 414 15.73 -43.26 -7.07
N GLN A 415 16.11 -44.03 -8.10
CA GLN A 415 15.32 -44.21 -9.32
C GLN A 415 14.10 -45.14 -9.13
N GLN A 416 14.14 -46.01 -8.13
CA GLN A 416 13.01 -46.86 -7.78
C GLN A 416 11.96 -46.06 -6.98
N GLU A 417 12.37 -45.27 -6.00
CA GLU A 417 11.48 -44.41 -5.21
C GLU A 417 10.76 -43.37 -6.10
N LEU A 418 11.45 -42.79 -7.08
CA LEU A 418 10.84 -41.86 -8.04
C LEU A 418 9.83 -42.53 -8.98
N ARG A 419 10.03 -43.82 -9.31
CA ARG A 419 9.07 -44.58 -10.12
C ARG A 419 7.83 -44.95 -9.30
N GLU A 420 8.01 -45.34 -8.05
CA GLU A 420 6.90 -45.65 -7.14
C GLU A 420 6.07 -44.40 -6.81
N LEU A 421 6.69 -43.23 -6.67
CA LEU A 421 5.96 -41.96 -6.47
C LEU A 421 5.13 -41.57 -7.69
N ARG A 422 5.64 -41.81 -8.90
CA ARG A 422 4.92 -41.54 -10.15
C ARG A 422 3.71 -42.45 -10.32
N GLN A 423 3.88 -43.75 -10.03
CA GLN A 423 2.79 -44.71 -10.08
C GLN A 423 1.65 -44.32 -9.12
N ARG A 424 1.97 -43.83 -7.92
CA ARG A 424 0.98 -43.37 -6.92
C ARG A 424 0.24 -42.09 -7.32
N LEU A 425 0.84 -41.25 -8.16
CA LEU A 425 0.22 -40.06 -8.71
C LEU A 425 -0.73 -40.39 -9.86
N ASP A 426 -0.38 -41.39 -10.68
CA ASP A 426 -1.20 -41.86 -11.79
C ASP A 426 -2.40 -42.71 -11.31
N ASP A 427 -2.26 -43.41 -10.19
CA ASP A 427 -3.34 -44.22 -9.57
C ASP A 427 -4.29 -43.39 -8.68
N ALA A 428 -4.08 -42.07 -8.53
CA ALA A 428 -4.93 -41.20 -7.75
C ALA A 428 -6.30 -40.99 -8.44
N PRO A 429 -7.44 -41.22 -7.76
CA PRO A 429 -8.75 -41.11 -8.39
C PRO A 429 -9.06 -39.68 -8.82
N GLN A 430 -9.37 -39.50 -10.10
CA GLN A 430 -9.77 -38.22 -10.68
C GLN A 430 -11.12 -37.75 -10.11
N PRO A 431 -11.33 -36.43 -9.94
CA PRO A 431 -12.54 -35.91 -9.30
C PRO A 431 -13.80 -36.19 -10.14
N VAL A 432 -14.82 -36.71 -9.46
CA VAL A 432 -16.15 -37.00 -10.01
C VAL A 432 -16.87 -35.69 -10.36
N VAL A 433 -17.17 -35.49 -11.64
CA VAL A 433 -18.04 -34.40 -12.12
C VAL A 433 -19.50 -34.82 -11.89
N ILE A 434 -20.19 -34.15 -10.96
CA ILE A 434 -21.64 -34.32 -10.77
C ILE A 434 -22.36 -33.49 -11.86
N SER A 435 -22.99 -34.16 -12.82
CA SER A 435 -23.85 -33.52 -13.81
C SER A 435 -25.26 -33.31 -13.25
N SER A 436 -25.68 -32.06 -13.06
CA SER A 436 -27.08 -31.72 -12.83
C SER A 436 -27.76 -31.48 -14.18
N SER A 437 -28.54 -32.45 -14.64
CA SER A 437 -29.47 -32.28 -15.75
C SER A 437 -30.75 -31.57 -15.26
N MET A 438 -31.01 -30.36 -15.76
CA MET A 438 -32.37 -29.79 -15.78
C MET A 438 -32.90 -29.78 -17.23
N PRO A 439 -34.19 -30.07 -17.47
CA PRO A 439 -34.74 -30.19 -18.82
C PRO A 439 -34.95 -28.82 -19.48
N LYS A 440 -34.67 -28.75 -20.79
CA LYS A 440 -34.95 -27.61 -21.67
C LYS A 440 -36.46 -27.38 -21.78
N ALA A 441 -36.92 -26.19 -21.44
CA ALA A 441 -38.23 -25.68 -21.86
C ALA A 441 -38.20 -25.35 -23.36
N SER A 442 -39.09 -25.96 -24.13
CA SER A 442 -39.32 -25.66 -25.54
C SER A 442 -40.08 -24.34 -25.69
N ILE A 443 -39.53 -23.43 -26.49
CA ILE A 443 -40.27 -22.28 -27.02
C ILE A 443 -40.90 -22.73 -28.34
N MET A 444 -42.23 -22.88 -28.35
CA MET A 444 -43.02 -23.00 -29.57
C MET A 444 -43.15 -21.60 -30.22
N LYS A 445 -42.56 -21.46 -31.40
CA LYS A 445 -43.07 -20.69 -32.55
C LYS A 445 -43.92 -21.67 -33.35
N ASP A 446 -45.06 -21.42 -33.99
CA ASP A 446 -45.81 -20.27 -34.53
C ASP A 446 -47.20 -20.87 -34.95
N PRO A 447 -48.24 -20.15 -35.42
CA PRO A 447 -48.23 -18.89 -36.17
C PRO A 447 -49.03 -17.72 -35.58
#